data_AF-A0A965HKL9-F1
#
_entry.id   AF-A0A965HKL9-F1
#
_cell.length_a   1.000
_cell.length_b   1.000
_cell.length_c   1.000
_cell.angle_alpha   90.00
_cell.angle_beta   90.00
_cell.angle_gamma   90.00
#
_symmetry.space_group_name_H-M   'P 1'
#
loop_
_entity.id
_entity.type
_entity.pdbx_description
1 polymer ?
#
loop_
_entity_poly.entity_id
_entity_poly.type
_entity_poly.pdbx_seq_one_letter_code
_entity_poly.pdbx_strand_id
1 'polypeptide(L)'
;MQIFLEYDPGRLLISRPSLDRIKRAESFLARKAQQFEERVLNPSPIYLEEVVRSLSRNELPSYKALKRVAAGSLPDLIAKPDGDNLLVRFIKHIVEIGSAVLYKALLLGYLRLGHHKGAISESVRTALVRAKAKLPRRWIDRIDQFGLLELPAGRKLASIAINSGGHQPLDVFEAAGLSRGILLGGGFALNAFIEVCEEVAKGHNNERLSRFLATLPDANAVAQDGRKLLVSNALVSVAKALLQPYIQVEPTDEIKRQIIETLIRLYGDPRLKAAAWSGVDQDLLGVMYRWLTEESFELLMEVLNSSNQSDQWKAREKFWRRYIKKGYIKEAWVAFGPDAKRQAEKLIKTQKLRSKGSFGVLEQSQIQGHHSVLFMRIGDLTISEWTHDGKVRFYRSRNNDKPVLYRLRYDPDLIKRDRVADHFKVHLGYWQADVESYIRDITGIRLS
;
A
#
# COMPACT_ATOMS: atom_id res chain seq x y z
N MET A 1 -42.54 -52.72 48.06
CA MET A 1 -41.30 -52.26 48.72
C MET A 1 -40.16 -52.42 47.73
N GLN A 2 -39.43 -51.31 47.48
CA GLN A 2 -38.12 -51.20 46.81
C GLN A 2 -37.97 -51.64 45.35
N ILE A 3 -37.80 -50.65 44.45
CA ILE A 3 -36.54 -50.33 43.77
C ILE A 3 -36.58 -48.81 43.47
N PHE A 4 -36.17 -47.99 44.43
CA PHE A 4 -35.63 -46.65 44.17
C PHE A 4 -34.14 -46.77 44.47
N LEU A 5 -33.37 -47.21 43.48
CA LEU A 5 -31.91 -47.23 43.56
C LEU A 5 -31.38 -45.87 43.10
N GLU A 6 -30.94 -45.11 44.09
CA GLU A 6 -29.80 -44.18 44.07
C GLU A 6 -29.73 -43.16 42.92
N TYR A 7 -30.45 -42.05 43.10
CA TYR A 7 -30.07 -40.79 42.46
C TYR A 7 -28.84 -40.21 43.18
N ASP A 8 -27.67 -40.32 42.56
CA ASP A 8 -26.43 -39.69 43.01
C ASP A 8 -26.21 -38.35 42.26
N PRO A 9 -26.52 -37.19 42.87
CA PRO A 9 -26.30 -35.89 42.25
C PRO A 9 -24.82 -35.59 41.94
N GLY A 10 -23.87 -36.33 42.53
CA GLY A 10 -22.43 -36.23 42.24
C GLY A 10 -22.06 -36.71 40.83
N ARG A 11 -22.84 -37.63 40.23
CA ARG A 11 -22.64 -38.07 38.84
C ARG A 11 -23.05 -37.04 37.78
N LEU A 12 -23.75 -35.98 38.18
CA LEU A 12 -24.13 -34.85 37.33
C LEU A 12 -23.20 -33.62 37.50
N LEU A 13 -22.11 -33.74 38.27
CA LEU A 13 -21.10 -32.70 38.38
C LEU A 13 -20.33 -32.57 37.06
N ILE A 14 -20.87 -31.79 36.13
CA ILE A 14 -20.11 -31.29 34.99
C ILE A 14 -19.08 -30.31 35.56
N SER A 15 -17.83 -30.76 35.66
CA SER A 15 -16.71 -29.90 36.04
C SER A 15 -16.74 -28.64 35.18
N ARG A 16 -16.77 -27.44 35.80
CA ARG A 16 -16.66 -26.20 35.04
C ARG A 16 -15.38 -26.27 34.20
N PRO A 17 -15.47 -26.24 32.86
CA PRO A 17 -14.28 -26.32 32.03
C PRO A 17 -13.36 -25.16 32.40
N SER A 18 -12.07 -25.44 32.53
CA SER A 18 -11.08 -24.39 32.81
C SER A 18 -11.16 -23.30 31.73
N LEU A 19 -10.77 -22.08 32.09
CA LEU A 19 -10.77 -20.93 31.17
C LEU A 19 -9.99 -21.24 29.89
N ASP A 20 -8.89 -22.01 30.00
CA ASP A 20 -8.10 -22.48 28.85
C ASP A 20 -8.83 -23.50 27.98
N ARG A 21 -9.68 -24.35 28.56
CA ARG A 21 -10.49 -25.32 27.81
C ARG A 21 -11.62 -24.61 27.07
N ILE A 22 -12.22 -23.59 27.68
CA ILE A 22 -13.22 -22.70 27.04
C ILE A 22 -12.58 -21.95 25.87
N LYS A 23 -11.45 -21.27 26.09
CA LYS A 23 -10.72 -20.55 25.02
C LYS A 23 -10.30 -21.46 23.87
N ARG A 24 -9.85 -22.69 24.16
CA ARG A 24 -9.52 -23.69 23.14
C ARG A 24 -10.76 -24.16 22.37
N ALA A 25 -11.87 -24.41 23.04
CA ALA A 25 -13.13 -24.78 22.40
C ALA A 25 -13.68 -23.65 21.52
N GLU A 26 -13.65 -22.41 22.00
CA GLU A 26 -14.01 -21.21 21.25
C GLU A 26 -13.14 -21.05 20.00
N SER A 27 -11.83 -21.17 20.14
CA SER A 27 -10.87 -21.12 19.01
C SER A 27 -11.13 -22.25 18.00
N PHE A 28 -11.43 -23.47 18.47
CA PHE A 28 -11.75 -24.60 17.61
C PHE A 28 -13.06 -24.40 16.84
N LEU A 29 -14.11 -23.93 17.51
CA LEU A 29 -15.40 -23.63 16.90
C LEU A 29 -15.30 -22.47 15.90
N ALA A 30 -14.55 -21.42 16.23
CA ALA A 30 -14.25 -20.33 15.31
C ALA A 30 -13.56 -20.84 14.04
N ARG A 31 -12.54 -21.71 14.18
CA ARG A 31 -11.84 -22.31 13.04
C ARG A 31 -12.75 -23.21 12.19
N LYS A 32 -13.62 -24.02 12.80
CA LYS A 32 -14.58 -24.87 12.08
C LYS A 32 -15.66 -24.05 11.37
N ALA A 33 -16.17 -23.00 12.02
CA ALA A 33 -17.12 -22.08 11.41
C ALA A 33 -16.50 -21.37 10.20
N GLN A 34 -15.25 -20.94 10.31
CA GLN A 34 -14.50 -20.30 9.22
C GLN A 34 -14.34 -21.24 8.01
N GLN A 35 -13.88 -22.49 8.20
CA GLN A 35 -13.75 -23.45 7.10
C GLN A 35 -15.07 -23.71 6.39
N PHE A 36 -16.18 -23.69 7.14
CA PHE A 36 -17.51 -23.83 6.57
C PHE A 36 -17.92 -22.60 5.77
N GLU A 37 -17.68 -21.39 6.29
CA GLU A 37 -17.96 -20.14 5.58
C GLU A 37 -17.10 -20.00 4.31
N GLU A 38 -15.80 -20.27 4.36
CA GLU A 38 -14.91 -20.26 3.18
C GLU A 38 -15.40 -21.20 2.09
N ARG A 39 -15.81 -22.42 2.44
CA ARG A 39 -16.41 -23.35 1.48
C ARG A 39 -17.64 -22.77 0.81
N VAL A 40 -18.50 -22.06 1.55
CA VAL A 40 -19.73 -21.42 1.02
C VAL A 40 -19.41 -20.21 0.14
N LEU A 41 -18.38 -19.46 0.49
CA LEU A 41 -17.94 -18.28 -0.24
C LEU A 41 -17.16 -18.62 -1.52
N ASN A 42 -16.61 -19.83 -1.66
CA ASN A 42 -15.97 -20.24 -2.90
C ASN A 42 -16.97 -20.34 -4.06
N PRO A 43 -16.68 -19.70 -5.22
CA PRO A 43 -17.48 -19.84 -6.42
C PRO A 43 -17.69 -21.31 -6.76
N SER A 44 -18.89 -21.66 -7.20
CA SER A 44 -19.22 -23.01 -7.65
C SER A 44 -19.76 -22.98 -9.07
N PRO A 45 -18.98 -23.45 -10.06
CA PRO A 45 -19.41 -23.50 -11.46
C PRO A 45 -20.67 -24.34 -11.66
N ILE A 46 -20.76 -25.48 -10.98
CA ILE A 46 -21.89 -26.42 -11.08
C ILE A 46 -23.21 -25.74 -10.67
N TYR A 47 -23.24 -25.09 -9.50
CA TYR A 47 -24.47 -24.40 -9.05
C TYR A 47 -24.73 -23.12 -9.85
N LEU A 48 -23.68 -22.48 -10.37
CA LEU A 48 -23.84 -21.33 -11.26
C LEU A 48 -24.53 -21.75 -12.57
N GLU A 49 -24.10 -22.84 -13.20
CA GLU A 49 -24.71 -23.35 -14.42
C GLU A 49 -26.16 -23.78 -14.21
N GLU A 50 -26.47 -24.41 -13.07
CA GLU A 50 -27.84 -24.73 -12.67
C GLU A 50 -28.70 -23.46 -12.59
N VAL A 51 -28.24 -22.44 -11.85
CA VAL A 51 -28.97 -21.16 -11.72
C VAL A 51 -29.16 -20.50 -13.08
N VAL A 52 -28.13 -20.40 -13.91
CA VAL A 52 -28.22 -19.78 -15.24
C VAL A 52 -29.23 -20.53 -16.12
N ARG A 53 -29.17 -21.87 -16.14
CA ARG A 53 -30.09 -22.71 -16.92
C ARG A 53 -31.54 -22.53 -16.48
N SER A 54 -31.81 -22.60 -15.17
CA SER A 54 -33.16 -22.46 -14.63
C SER A 54 -33.72 -21.05 -14.87
N LEU A 55 -32.95 -19.99 -14.57
CA LEU A 55 -33.39 -18.61 -14.77
C LEU A 55 -33.63 -18.25 -16.25
N SER A 56 -32.84 -18.83 -17.16
CA SER A 56 -33.03 -18.66 -18.61
C SER A 56 -34.34 -19.28 -19.10
N ARG A 57 -34.77 -20.37 -18.46
CA ARG A 57 -36.04 -21.06 -18.72
C ARG A 57 -37.21 -20.54 -17.87
N ASN A 58 -36.98 -19.51 -17.06
CA ASN A 58 -37.94 -18.98 -16.11
C ASN A 58 -38.43 -20.03 -15.06
N GLU A 59 -37.54 -20.96 -14.72
CA GLU A 59 -37.72 -22.01 -13.72
C GLU A 59 -37.06 -21.62 -12.39
N LEU A 60 -37.57 -22.15 -11.27
CA LEU A 60 -37.00 -21.92 -9.94
C LEU A 60 -35.73 -22.78 -9.74
N PRO A 61 -34.54 -22.19 -9.50
CA PRO A 61 -33.35 -22.96 -9.18
C PRO A 61 -33.46 -23.65 -7.82
N SER A 62 -32.66 -24.68 -7.57
CA SER A 62 -32.69 -25.33 -6.25
C SER A 62 -32.27 -24.37 -5.13
N TYR A 63 -32.82 -24.57 -3.94
CA TYR A 63 -32.47 -23.78 -2.76
C TYR A 63 -30.95 -23.78 -2.48
N LYS A 64 -30.31 -24.93 -2.69
CA LYS A 64 -28.86 -25.09 -2.52
C LYS A 64 -28.10 -24.24 -3.54
N ALA A 65 -28.53 -24.24 -4.80
CA ALA A 65 -27.91 -23.44 -5.84
C ALA A 65 -28.08 -21.93 -5.60
N LEU A 66 -29.30 -21.49 -5.23
CA LEU A 66 -29.56 -20.09 -4.84
C LEU A 66 -28.63 -19.65 -3.71
N LYS A 67 -28.52 -20.44 -2.63
CA LYS A 67 -27.62 -20.13 -1.49
C LYS A 67 -26.15 -20.02 -1.93
N ARG A 68 -25.69 -20.97 -2.75
CA ARG A 68 -24.30 -21.04 -3.21
C ARG A 68 -23.95 -19.88 -4.14
N VAL A 69 -24.82 -19.56 -5.09
CA VAL A 69 -24.60 -18.44 -6.01
C VAL A 69 -24.70 -17.11 -5.27
N ALA A 70 -25.68 -16.95 -4.37
CA ALA A 70 -25.86 -15.71 -3.60
C ALA A 70 -24.64 -15.34 -2.76
N ALA A 71 -23.98 -16.31 -2.12
CA ALA A 71 -22.77 -16.08 -1.33
C ALA A 71 -21.48 -16.10 -2.16
N GLY A 72 -21.45 -16.97 -3.17
CA GLY A 72 -20.22 -17.49 -3.79
C GLY A 72 -19.94 -17.00 -5.21
N SER A 73 -20.98 -16.82 -6.02
CA SER A 73 -20.83 -16.71 -7.48
C SER A 73 -21.63 -15.55 -8.10
N LEU A 74 -21.99 -14.51 -7.33
CA LEU A 74 -22.68 -13.35 -7.88
C LEU A 74 -21.86 -12.65 -8.99
N PRO A 75 -20.55 -12.37 -8.84
CA PRO A 75 -19.76 -11.79 -9.93
C PRO A 75 -19.77 -12.65 -11.19
N ASP A 76 -19.71 -13.98 -11.03
CA ASP A 76 -19.73 -14.92 -12.14
C ASP A 76 -21.10 -14.99 -12.83
N LEU A 77 -22.21 -14.81 -12.09
CA LEU A 77 -23.56 -14.71 -12.64
C LEU A 77 -23.71 -13.46 -13.49
N ILE A 78 -23.19 -12.34 -12.99
CA ILE A 78 -23.22 -11.04 -13.68
C ILE A 78 -22.40 -11.09 -14.97
N ALA A 79 -21.28 -11.80 -14.97
CA ALA A 79 -20.41 -11.92 -16.14
C ALA A 79 -21.00 -12.80 -17.27
N LYS A 80 -22.15 -13.44 -17.07
CA LYS A 80 -22.82 -14.23 -18.12
C LYS A 80 -23.51 -13.34 -19.15
N PRO A 81 -23.75 -13.86 -20.37
CA PRO A 81 -24.69 -13.22 -21.30
C PRO A 81 -26.02 -12.98 -20.60
N ASP A 82 -26.59 -11.79 -20.76
CA ASP A 82 -27.84 -11.37 -20.10
C ASP A 82 -27.76 -11.32 -18.55
N GLY A 83 -26.56 -11.15 -17.99
CA GLY A 83 -26.30 -11.19 -16.55
C GLY A 83 -27.16 -10.24 -15.70
N ASP A 84 -27.50 -9.05 -16.21
CA ASP A 84 -28.35 -8.09 -15.51
C ASP A 84 -29.78 -8.61 -15.31
N ASN A 85 -30.40 -9.14 -16.37
CA ASN A 85 -31.73 -9.72 -16.30
C ASN A 85 -31.73 -11.00 -15.45
N LEU A 86 -30.69 -11.82 -15.57
CA LEU A 86 -30.49 -12.99 -14.71
C LEU A 86 -30.42 -12.59 -13.23
N LEU A 87 -29.69 -11.52 -12.90
CA LEU A 87 -29.60 -11.04 -11.52
C LEU A 87 -30.95 -10.53 -10.99
N VAL A 88 -31.71 -9.79 -11.80
CA VAL A 88 -33.05 -9.32 -11.40
C VAL A 88 -33.97 -10.50 -11.08
N ARG A 89 -34.01 -11.51 -11.94
CA ARG A 89 -34.79 -12.74 -11.71
C ARG A 89 -34.29 -13.50 -10.48
N PHE A 90 -32.97 -13.58 -10.31
CA PHE A 90 -32.34 -14.22 -9.15
C PHE A 90 -32.74 -13.56 -7.82
N ILE A 91 -32.67 -12.22 -7.75
CA ILE A 91 -33.09 -11.45 -6.57
C ILE A 91 -34.58 -11.63 -6.31
N LYS A 92 -35.41 -11.60 -7.37
CA LYS A 92 -36.86 -11.82 -7.26
C LYS A 92 -37.18 -13.14 -6.58
N HIS A 93 -36.56 -14.24 -7.01
CA HIS A 93 -36.78 -15.55 -6.38
C HIS A 93 -36.30 -15.62 -4.92
N ILE A 94 -35.17 -14.99 -4.57
CA ILE A 94 -34.73 -14.89 -3.18
C ILE A 94 -35.78 -14.15 -2.33
N VAL A 95 -36.35 -13.07 -2.86
CA VAL A 95 -37.37 -12.27 -2.18
C VAL A 95 -38.67 -13.05 -1.99
N GLU A 96 -39.11 -13.78 -3.01
CA GLU A 96 -40.31 -14.64 -2.98
C GLU A 96 -40.18 -15.75 -1.93
N ILE A 97 -39.02 -16.42 -1.87
CA ILE A 97 -38.77 -17.47 -0.86
C ILE A 97 -38.71 -16.87 0.55
N GLY A 98 -38.16 -15.67 0.70
CA GLY A 98 -38.17 -14.94 1.96
C GLY A 98 -37.30 -15.54 3.08
N SER A 99 -36.39 -16.47 2.77
CA SER A 99 -35.55 -17.17 3.75
C SER A 99 -34.43 -16.29 4.33
N ALA A 100 -34.33 -16.22 5.66
CA ALA A 100 -33.25 -15.52 6.38
C ALA A 100 -31.85 -16.03 5.99
N VAL A 101 -31.73 -17.31 5.65
CA VAL A 101 -30.47 -17.94 5.22
C VAL A 101 -30.06 -17.45 3.83
N LEU A 102 -31.03 -17.28 2.91
CA LEU A 102 -30.76 -16.74 1.58
C LEU A 102 -30.42 -15.26 1.64
N TYR A 103 -31.09 -14.47 2.49
CA TYR A 103 -30.69 -13.07 2.71
C TYR A 103 -29.31 -12.94 3.34
N LYS A 104 -28.95 -13.79 4.31
CA LYS A 104 -27.57 -13.83 4.83
C LYS A 104 -26.58 -14.18 3.70
N ALA A 105 -26.88 -15.18 2.88
CA ALA A 105 -26.02 -15.55 1.75
C ALA A 105 -25.85 -14.39 0.76
N LEU A 106 -26.95 -13.71 0.42
CA LEU A 106 -26.95 -12.54 -0.46
C LEU A 106 -26.16 -11.37 0.14
N LEU A 107 -26.26 -11.14 1.46
CA LEU A 107 -25.45 -10.15 2.17
C LEU A 107 -23.95 -10.47 2.07
N LEU A 108 -23.57 -11.72 2.28
CA LEU A 108 -22.17 -12.15 2.14
C LEU A 108 -21.66 -11.96 0.71
N GLY A 109 -22.47 -12.28 -0.30
CA GLY A 109 -22.12 -12.03 -1.70
C GLY A 109 -22.00 -10.54 -2.01
N TYR A 110 -22.89 -9.70 -1.48
CA TYR A 110 -22.80 -8.25 -1.60
C TYR A 110 -21.50 -7.70 -1.00
N LEU A 111 -21.11 -8.15 0.20
CA LEU A 111 -19.85 -7.72 0.83
C LEU A 111 -18.62 -8.14 0.02
N ARG A 112 -18.70 -9.24 -0.74
CA ARG A 112 -17.63 -9.68 -1.66
C ARG A 112 -17.59 -8.88 -2.96
N LEU A 113 -18.75 -8.59 -3.54
CA LEU A 113 -18.87 -7.73 -4.72
C LEU A 113 -18.33 -6.32 -4.42
N GLY A 114 -18.66 -5.80 -3.24
CA GLY A 114 -18.48 -4.39 -2.93
C GLY A 114 -19.45 -3.49 -3.69
N HIS A 115 -19.42 -2.21 -3.34
CA HIS A 115 -20.14 -1.20 -4.10
C HIS A 115 -19.27 -0.76 -5.27
N HIS A 116 -19.46 -1.40 -6.42
CA HIS A 116 -19.03 -0.84 -7.70
C HIS A 116 -20.08 0.17 -8.15
N LYS A 117 -19.68 1.31 -8.75
CA LYS A 117 -20.56 2.30 -9.38
C LYS A 117 -21.30 1.71 -10.60
N GLY A 118 -22.21 0.78 -10.38
CA GLY A 118 -23.00 0.09 -11.40
C GLY A 118 -24.35 -0.33 -10.84
N ALA A 119 -25.37 -0.40 -11.70
CA ALA A 119 -26.76 -0.70 -11.35
C ALA A 119 -26.94 -2.04 -10.58
N ILE A 120 -25.94 -2.91 -10.71
CA ILE A 120 -25.92 -4.30 -10.26
C ILE A 120 -25.70 -4.43 -8.75
N SER A 121 -24.64 -3.79 -8.22
CA SER A 121 -24.37 -3.76 -6.77
C SER A 121 -25.50 -3.05 -6.02
N GLU A 122 -26.08 -2.02 -6.65
CA GLU A 122 -27.17 -1.22 -6.12
C GLU A 122 -28.49 -2.01 -6.05
N SER A 123 -28.76 -2.89 -7.02
CA SER A 123 -29.92 -3.77 -7.02
C SER A 123 -29.88 -4.77 -5.85
N VAL A 124 -28.72 -5.40 -5.62
CA VAL A 124 -28.52 -6.31 -4.48
C VAL A 124 -28.64 -5.55 -3.16
N ARG A 125 -28.01 -4.37 -3.05
CA ARG A 125 -28.09 -3.51 -1.86
C ARG A 125 -29.53 -3.12 -1.54
N THR A 126 -30.28 -2.68 -2.54
CA THR A 126 -31.69 -2.26 -2.39
C THR A 126 -32.56 -3.39 -1.88
N ALA A 127 -32.38 -4.60 -2.41
CA ALA A 127 -33.08 -5.78 -1.92
C ALA A 127 -32.73 -6.10 -0.46
N LEU A 128 -31.45 -6.00 -0.08
CA LEU A 128 -30.99 -6.21 1.30
C LEU A 128 -31.50 -5.15 2.27
N VAL A 129 -31.55 -3.87 1.86
CA VAL A 129 -32.10 -2.78 2.69
C VAL A 129 -33.58 -3.03 2.99
N ARG A 130 -34.37 -3.36 1.96
CA ARG A 130 -35.81 -3.67 2.13
C ARG A 130 -36.04 -4.91 2.99
N ALA A 131 -35.15 -5.89 2.91
CA ALA A 131 -35.25 -7.15 3.63
C ALA A 131 -34.44 -7.20 4.93
N LYS A 132 -33.91 -6.06 5.42
CA LYS A 132 -33.00 -6.01 6.57
C LYS A 132 -33.59 -6.71 7.80
N ALA A 133 -34.88 -6.54 8.07
CA ALA A 133 -35.57 -7.16 9.21
C ALA A 133 -35.61 -8.70 9.15
N LYS A 134 -35.38 -9.31 7.98
CA LYS A 134 -35.33 -10.76 7.78
C LYS A 134 -33.94 -11.36 8.02
N LEU A 135 -32.92 -10.54 8.22
CA LEU A 135 -31.56 -11.01 8.51
C LEU A 135 -31.42 -11.49 9.96
N PRO A 136 -30.48 -12.40 10.24
CA PRO A 136 -30.15 -12.76 11.62
C PRO A 136 -29.76 -11.54 12.46
N ARG A 137 -30.19 -11.48 13.73
CA ARG A 137 -30.01 -10.31 14.60
C ARG A 137 -28.58 -9.77 14.64
N ARG A 138 -27.59 -10.65 14.78
CA ARG A 138 -26.16 -10.29 14.75
C ARG A 138 -25.74 -9.53 13.49
N TRP A 139 -26.34 -9.84 12.33
CA TRP A 139 -26.06 -9.12 11.08
C TRP A 139 -26.81 -7.80 11.00
N ILE A 140 -28.02 -7.71 11.55
CA ILE A 140 -28.74 -6.44 11.69
C ILE A 140 -27.89 -5.47 12.53
N ASP A 141 -27.41 -5.92 13.69
CA ASP A 141 -26.59 -5.09 14.58
C ASP A 141 -25.29 -4.63 13.89
N ARG A 142 -24.63 -5.51 13.12
CA ARG A 142 -23.44 -5.16 12.31
C ARG A 142 -23.75 -4.15 11.21
N ILE A 143 -24.85 -4.32 10.50
CA ILE A 143 -25.28 -3.38 9.45
C ILE A 143 -25.45 -1.99 10.04
N ASP A 144 -26.11 -1.89 11.20
CA ASP A 144 -26.37 -0.61 11.86
C ASP A 144 -25.12 0.01 12.45
N GLN A 145 -24.30 -0.79 13.12
CA GLN A 145 -23.09 -0.30 13.77
C GLN A 145 -22.04 0.17 12.75
N PHE A 146 -21.82 -0.58 11.67
CA PHE A 146 -20.72 -0.34 10.72
C PHE A 146 -21.16 0.23 9.37
N GLY A 147 -22.45 0.41 9.14
CA GLY A 147 -23.00 0.98 7.90
C GLY A 147 -22.80 0.06 6.69
N LEU A 148 -22.96 -1.25 6.85
CA LEU A 148 -22.65 -2.24 5.79
C LEU A 148 -23.51 -2.09 4.53
N LEU A 149 -24.66 -1.40 4.61
CA LEU A 149 -25.54 -1.11 3.48
C LEU A 149 -25.68 0.41 3.21
N GLU A 150 -24.94 1.25 3.93
CA GLU A 150 -24.95 2.71 3.77
C GLU A 150 -24.10 3.15 2.56
N LEU A 151 -24.40 4.34 2.04
CA LEU A 151 -23.63 4.98 0.96
C LEU A 151 -22.98 6.29 1.46
N PRO A 152 -21.75 6.60 1.05
CA PRO A 152 -20.82 5.73 0.30
C PRO A 152 -20.37 4.51 1.10
N ALA A 153 -20.24 3.38 0.41
CA ALA A 153 -19.98 2.09 1.06
C ALA A 153 -18.64 2.11 1.82
N GLY A 154 -18.67 1.66 3.08
CA GLY A 154 -17.48 1.56 3.92
C GLY A 154 -17.09 2.84 4.66
N ARG A 155 -17.70 4.00 4.36
CA ARG A 155 -17.37 5.29 5.00
C ARG A 155 -17.54 5.27 6.53
N LYS A 156 -18.66 4.74 7.01
CA LYS A 156 -18.94 4.66 8.46
C LYS A 156 -17.93 3.75 9.16
N LEU A 157 -17.67 2.57 8.60
CA LEU A 157 -16.64 1.64 9.09
C LEU A 157 -15.26 2.31 9.11
N ALA A 158 -14.88 3.00 8.03
CA ALA A 158 -13.60 3.70 7.91
C ALA A 158 -13.43 4.78 9.00
N SER A 159 -14.46 5.59 9.23
CA SER A 159 -14.45 6.60 10.28
C SER A 159 -14.28 5.99 11.67
N ILE A 160 -14.98 4.90 11.98
CA ILE A 160 -14.81 4.17 13.25
C ILE A 160 -13.39 3.62 13.35
N ALA A 161 -12.90 2.98 12.29
CA ALA A 161 -11.58 2.34 12.25
C ALA A 161 -10.45 3.34 12.51
N ILE A 162 -10.54 4.56 11.99
CA ILE A 162 -9.48 5.56 12.15
C ILE A 162 -9.66 6.45 13.38
N ASN A 163 -10.89 6.76 13.80
CA ASN A 163 -11.14 7.76 14.84
C ASN A 163 -11.45 7.19 16.24
N SER A 164 -11.74 5.88 16.38
CA SER A 164 -12.08 5.29 17.69
C SER A 164 -10.84 4.76 18.43
N GLY A 165 -10.35 5.50 19.42
CA GLY A 165 -9.11 5.20 20.17
C GLY A 165 -9.08 3.89 21.00
N GLY A 166 -10.18 3.14 21.07
CA GLY A 166 -10.30 1.94 21.92
C GLY A 166 -9.94 0.58 21.27
N HIS A 167 -9.88 0.50 19.95
CA HIS A 167 -9.65 -0.77 19.22
C HIS A 167 -8.63 -0.58 18.10
N GLN A 168 -7.90 -1.63 17.72
CA GLN A 168 -7.08 -1.56 16.51
C GLN A 168 -8.00 -1.47 15.28
N PRO A 169 -7.60 -0.76 14.22
CA PRO A 169 -8.45 -0.63 13.03
C PRO A 169 -8.93 -1.95 12.45
N LEU A 170 -8.08 -2.99 12.42
CA LEU A 170 -8.49 -4.31 11.95
C LEU A 170 -9.53 -5.01 12.84
N ASP A 171 -9.52 -4.74 14.15
CA ASP A 171 -10.52 -5.29 15.06
C ASP A 171 -11.92 -4.74 14.69
N VAL A 172 -11.98 -3.52 14.15
CA VAL A 172 -13.23 -2.93 13.64
C VAL A 172 -13.72 -3.67 12.39
N PHE A 173 -12.82 -4.02 11.47
CA PHE A 173 -13.17 -4.87 10.31
C PHE A 173 -13.63 -6.25 10.77
N GLU A 174 -12.96 -6.86 11.75
CA GLU A 174 -13.34 -8.14 12.33
C GLU A 174 -14.71 -8.10 13.02
N ALA A 175 -14.98 -7.06 13.82
CA ALA A 175 -16.26 -6.85 14.47
C ALA A 175 -17.41 -6.71 13.44
N ALA A 176 -17.14 -6.04 12.31
CA ALA A 176 -18.05 -5.93 11.17
C ALA A 176 -18.29 -7.26 10.44
N GLY A 177 -17.53 -8.30 10.75
CA GLY A 177 -17.62 -9.61 10.09
C GLY A 177 -16.74 -9.75 8.84
N LEU A 178 -15.73 -8.87 8.70
CA LEU A 178 -14.74 -8.88 7.62
C LEU A 178 -13.41 -9.47 8.11
N SER A 179 -13.49 -10.54 8.91
CA SER A 179 -12.48 -10.90 9.89
C SER A 179 -11.22 -11.62 9.37
N ARG A 180 -11.20 -12.10 8.11
CA ARG A 180 -10.02 -12.62 7.36
C ARG A 180 -10.47 -13.25 6.03
N GLY A 181 -9.52 -13.58 5.15
CA GLY A 181 -9.78 -14.37 3.94
C GLY A 181 -10.60 -13.62 2.88
N ILE A 182 -11.56 -14.33 2.27
CA ILE A 182 -12.29 -13.86 1.08
C ILE A 182 -13.09 -12.57 1.32
N LEU A 183 -13.60 -12.34 2.53
CA LEU A 183 -14.38 -11.12 2.85
C LEU A 183 -13.50 -9.90 3.09
N LEU A 184 -12.31 -10.09 3.68
CA LEU A 184 -11.36 -8.99 3.88
C LEU A 184 -10.72 -8.56 2.55
N GLY A 185 -10.53 -9.49 1.61
CA GLY A 185 -10.19 -9.17 0.22
C GLY A 185 -11.41 -8.83 -0.67
N GLY A 186 -12.61 -8.79 -0.10
CA GLY A 186 -13.84 -8.51 -0.83
C GLY A 186 -14.01 -7.02 -1.12
N GLY A 187 -14.85 -6.70 -2.10
CA GLY A 187 -15.05 -5.33 -2.56
C GLY A 187 -15.53 -4.35 -1.49
N PHE A 188 -16.34 -4.77 -0.51
CA PHE A 188 -16.75 -3.86 0.56
C PHE A 188 -15.59 -3.48 1.49
N ALA A 189 -14.76 -4.46 1.88
CA ALA A 189 -13.59 -4.21 2.71
C ALA A 189 -12.56 -3.34 1.98
N LEU A 190 -12.37 -3.56 0.67
CA LEU A 190 -11.55 -2.69 -0.18
C LEU A 190 -12.09 -1.26 -0.24
N ASN A 191 -13.40 -1.08 -0.43
CA ASN A 191 -14.02 0.25 -0.43
C ASN A 191 -13.86 0.95 0.93
N ALA A 192 -14.06 0.22 2.04
CA ALA A 192 -13.84 0.77 3.37
C ALA A 192 -12.37 1.15 3.59
N PHE A 193 -11.42 0.36 3.10
CA PHE A 193 -10.00 0.70 3.15
C PHE A 193 -9.64 1.92 2.29
N ILE A 194 -10.28 2.09 1.13
CA ILE A 194 -10.15 3.30 0.31
C ILE A 194 -10.70 4.53 1.06
N GLU A 195 -11.87 4.42 1.70
CA GLU A 195 -12.40 5.51 2.52
C GLU A 195 -11.49 5.81 3.74
N VAL A 196 -10.82 4.80 4.32
CA VAL A 196 -9.78 5.01 5.33
C VAL A 196 -8.62 5.84 4.75
N CYS A 197 -8.17 5.53 3.53
CA CYS A 197 -7.12 6.28 2.87
C CYS A 197 -7.55 7.74 2.60
N GLU A 198 -8.77 7.96 2.12
CA GLU A 198 -9.33 9.30 1.88
C GLU A 198 -9.44 10.11 3.18
N GLU A 199 -9.85 9.49 4.27
CA GLU A 199 -9.90 10.13 5.57
C GLU A 199 -8.52 10.60 6.06
N VAL A 200 -7.49 9.76 5.89
CA VAL A 200 -6.12 10.05 6.29
C VAL A 200 -5.46 11.10 5.37
N ALA A 201 -5.82 11.10 4.08
CA ALA A 201 -5.35 12.08 3.09
C ALA A 201 -5.79 13.52 3.40
N LYS A 202 -6.92 13.70 4.10
CA LYS A 202 -7.38 15.03 4.57
C LYS A 202 -6.45 15.64 5.62
N GLY A 203 -5.57 14.86 6.22
CA GLY A 203 -4.66 15.26 7.28
C GLY A 203 -4.65 14.27 8.44
N HIS A 204 -3.50 14.14 9.08
CA HIS A 204 -3.33 13.21 10.21
C HIS A 204 -2.30 13.74 11.22
N ASN A 205 -2.55 13.44 12.49
CA ASN A 205 -1.56 13.55 13.55
C ASN A 205 -0.85 12.19 13.75
N ASN A 206 0.09 12.12 14.70
CA ASN A 206 0.85 10.89 14.97
C ASN A 206 -0.04 9.69 15.32
N GLU A 207 -1.12 9.91 16.08
CA GLU A 207 -2.06 8.85 16.45
C GLU A 207 -2.80 8.30 15.22
N ARG A 208 -3.38 9.20 14.41
CA ARG A 208 -4.13 8.85 13.21
C ARG A 208 -3.23 8.14 12.18
N LEU A 209 -2.00 8.60 12.02
CA LEU A 209 -1.00 7.95 11.18
C LEU A 209 -0.64 6.55 11.71
N SER A 210 -0.36 6.42 13.01
CA SER A 210 -0.06 5.13 13.62
C SER A 210 -1.19 4.12 13.44
N ARG A 211 -2.44 4.57 13.57
CA ARG A 211 -3.61 3.73 13.32
C ARG A 211 -3.69 3.33 11.85
N PHE A 212 -3.53 4.28 10.92
CA PHE A 212 -3.48 3.96 9.50
C PHE A 212 -2.40 2.92 9.19
N LEU A 213 -1.18 3.09 9.69
CA LEU A 213 -0.08 2.15 9.47
C LEU A 213 -0.37 0.76 10.03
N ALA A 214 -1.13 0.65 11.14
CA ALA A 214 -1.56 -0.64 11.69
C ALA A 214 -2.52 -1.41 10.75
N THR A 215 -3.20 -0.73 9.82
CA THR A 215 -4.03 -1.38 8.79
C THR A 215 -3.19 -2.03 7.69
N LEU A 216 -1.93 -1.61 7.52
CA LEU A 216 -1.04 -2.10 6.49
C LEU A 216 -0.32 -3.36 6.98
N PRO A 217 0.01 -4.32 6.08
CA PRO A 217 0.78 -5.49 6.47
C PRO A 217 2.13 -5.05 7.01
N ASP A 218 2.65 -5.68 8.05
CA ASP A 218 3.99 -5.41 8.59
C ASP A 218 5.10 -6.13 7.79
N ALA A 219 6.37 -5.89 8.13
CA ALA A 219 7.50 -6.48 7.40
C ALA A 219 7.62 -8.01 7.60
N ASN A 220 7.10 -8.53 8.72
CA ASN A 220 7.12 -9.94 9.08
C ASN A 220 5.80 -10.64 8.75
N ALA A 221 4.92 -9.97 7.99
CA ALA A 221 3.60 -10.45 7.67
C ALA A 221 3.69 -11.79 6.95
N VAL A 222 3.16 -12.83 7.59
CA VAL A 222 3.08 -14.18 7.01
C VAL A 222 2.33 -14.17 5.68
N ALA A 223 2.51 -15.20 4.85
CA ALA A 223 1.82 -15.31 3.56
C ALA A 223 0.28 -15.19 3.67
N GLN A 224 -0.28 -15.57 4.83
CA GLN A 224 -1.71 -15.55 5.12
C GLN A 224 -2.22 -14.24 5.77
N ASP A 225 -1.41 -13.19 5.84
CA ASP A 225 -1.87 -11.90 6.36
C ASP A 225 -2.89 -11.26 5.41
N GLY A 226 -4.14 -11.23 5.83
CA GLY A 226 -5.25 -10.69 5.03
C GLY A 226 -5.10 -9.21 4.68
N ARG A 227 -4.26 -8.44 5.40
CA ARG A 227 -3.93 -7.05 5.03
C ARG A 227 -3.26 -6.94 3.64
N LYS A 228 -2.57 -7.99 3.19
CA LYS A 228 -1.97 -8.03 1.84
C LYS A 228 -3.02 -7.90 0.74
N LEU A 229 -4.23 -8.41 0.98
CA LEU A 229 -5.34 -8.30 0.02
C LEU A 229 -5.79 -6.84 -0.12
N LEU A 230 -5.83 -6.09 0.99
CA LEU A 230 -6.23 -4.67 0.99
C LEU A 230 -5.28 -3.79 0.19
N VAL A 231 -3.97 -4.04 0.31
CA VAL A 231 -2.94 -3.16 -0.29
C VAL A 231 -2.59 -3.53 -1.73
N SER A 232 -2.86 -4.76 -2.17
CA SER A 232 -2.40 -5.30 -3.47
C SER A 232 -2.66 -4.39 -4.67
N ASN A 233 -3.81 -3.72 -4.71
CA ASN A 233 -4.22 -2.80 -5.78
C ASN A 233 -4.59 -1.40 -5.26
N ALA A 234 -4.08 -1.02 -4.09
CA ALA A 234 -4.45 0.24 -3.43
C ALA A 234 -3.31 1.27 -3.42
N LEU A 235 -2.30 1.11 -4.27
CA LEU A 235 -1.12 1.98 -4.33
C LEU A 235 -1.52 3.46 -4.42
N VAL A 236 -2.43 3.82 -5.34
CA VAL A 236 -2.88 5.22 -5.53
C VAL A 236 -3.51 5.77 -4.26
N SER A 237 -4.43 5.02 -3.63
CA SER A 237 -5.12 5.46 -2.41
C SER A 237 -4.16 5.57 -1.23
N VAL A 238 -3.24 4.61 -1.06
CA VAL A 238 -2.25 4.62 0.04
C VAL A 238 -1.21 5.74 -0.16
N ALA A 239 -0.73 5.94 -1.39
CA ALA A 239 0.17 7.05 -1.71
C ALA A 239 -0.50 8.40 -1.42
N LYS A 240 -1.76 8.57 -1.84
CA LYS A 240 -2.56 9.76 -1.51
C LYS A 240 -2.71 9.96 -0.01
N ALA A 241 -3.07 8.91 0.74
CA ALA A 241 -3.21 8.98 2.19
C ALA A 241 -1.93 9.48 2.89
N LEU A 242 -0.77 9.00 2.46
CA LEU A 242 0.50 9.28 3.12
C LEU A 242 1.20 10.55 2.62
N LEU A 243 1.02 10.93 1.36
CA LEU A 243 1.79 12.02 0.72
C LEU A 243 0.99 13.31 0.56
N GLN A 244 -0.34 13.25 0.41
CA GLN A 244 -1.20 14.42 0.19
C GLN A 244 -1.01 15.52 1.24
N PRO A 245 -0.92 15.22 2.56
CA PRO A 245 -0.75 16.26 3.57
C PRO A 245 0.57 17.04 3.45
N TYR A 246 1.54 16.50 2.70
CA TYR A 246 2.91 17.01 2.63
C TYR A 246 3.29 17.61 1.28
N ILE A 247 2.31 17.87 0.42
CA ILE A 247 2.51 18.61 -0.83
C ILE A 247 3.09 20.00 -0.51
N GLN A 248 2.54 20.68 0.50
CA GLN A 248 2.92 22.06 0.85
C GLN A 248 3.68 22.18 2.19
N VAL A 249 3.65 21.15 3.03
CA VAL A 249 4.24 21.17 4.39
C VAL A 249 5.19 19.99 4.54
N GLU A 250 6.34 20.19 5.20
CA GLU A 250 7.25 19.08 5.50
C GLU A 250 6.87 18.37 6.81
N PRO A 251 6.86 17.03 6.85
CA PRO A 251 6.76 16.29 8.10
C PRO A 251 8.05 16.39 8.91
N THR A 252 8.01 15.91 10.15
CA THR A 252 9.24 15.59 10.89
C THR A 252 10.01 14.47 10.18
N ASP A 253 11.33 14.43 10.37
CA ASP A 253 12.20 13.41 9.75
C ASP A 253 11.76 11.97 10.09
N GLU A 254 11.24 11.75 11.30
CA GLU A 254 10.74 10.44 11.71
C GLU A 254 9.52 9.99 10.89
N ILE A 255 8.54 10.88 10.70
CA ILE A 255 7.34 10.60 9.91
C ILE A 255 7.71 10.44 8.43
N LYS A 256 8.58 11.32 7.91
CA LYS A 256 9.11 11.24 6.55
C LYS A 256 9.69 9.85 6.29
N ARG A 257 10.60 9.39 7.15
CA ARG A 257 11.23 8.06 7.05
C ARG A 257 10.19 6.94 7.11
N GLN A 258 9.27 7.00 8.08
CA GLN A 258 8.25 5.98 8.26
C GLN A 258 7.37 5.81 7.02
N ILE A 259 7.01 6.92 6.36
CA ILE A 259 6.22 6.91 5.13
C ILE A 259 7.03 6.33 3.96
N ILE A 260 8.26 6.80 3.75
CA ILE A 260 9.13 6.31 2.66
C ILE A 260 9.34 4.80 2.78
N GLU A 261 9.73 4.34 3.97
CA GLU A 261 9.95 2.92 4.22
C GLU A 261 8.69 2.10 3.99
N THR A 262 7.53 2.61 4.42
CA THR A 262 6.24 1.94 4.22
C THR A 262 5.91 1.80 2.74
N LEU A 263 6.02 2.89 1.97
CA LEU A 263 5.69 2.90 0.55
C LEU A 263 6.65 2.03 -0.27
N ILE A 264 7.96 2.14 -0.03
CA ILE A 264 8.96 1.31 -0.72
C ILE A 264 8.77 -0.17 -0.38
N ARG A 265 8.49 -0.50 0.89
CA ARG A 265 8.28 -1.89 1.30
C ARG A 265 7.04 -2.50 0.64
N LEU A 266 5.96 -1.74 0.50
CA LEU A 266 4.71 -2.24 -0.07
C LEU A 266 4.75 -2.28 -1.60
N TYR A 267 5.30 -1.25 -2.25
CA TYR A 267 5.13 -1.01 -3.68
C TYR A 267 6.46 -0.91 -4.46
N GLY A 268 7.58 -0.84 -3.76
CA GLY A 268 8.92 -0.62 -4.32
C GLY A 268 9.22 0.85 -4.62
N ASP A 269 10.49 1.14 -4.85
CA ASP A 269 10.99 2.49 -5.12
C ASP A 269 10.46 3.02 -6.47
N PRO A 270 9.76 4.17 -6.52
CA PRO A 270 9.20 4.73 -7.76
C PRO A 270 10.27 5.07 -8.80
N ARG A 271 11.52 5.29 -8.39
CA ARG A 271 12.66 5.55 -9.30
C ARG A 271 13.06 4.31 -10.09
N LEU A 272 12.87 3.13 -9.50
CA LEU A 272 13.21 1.84 -10.09
C LEU A 272 11.99 1.14 -10.72
N LYS A 273 10.79 1.43 -10.21
CA LYS A 273 9.53 0.81 -10.64
C LYS A 273 8.51 1.83 -11.18
N ALA A 274 8.97 2.76 -12.03
CA ALA A 274 8.12 3.84 -12.55
C ALA A 274 6.78 3.36 -13.14
N ALA A 275 6.77 2.23 -13.87
CA ALA A 275 5.56 1.66 -14.44
C ALA A 275 4.48 1.31 -13.38
N ALA A 276 4.90 0.79 -12.22
CA ALA A 276 3.97 0.45 -11.14
C ALA A 276 3.34 1.69 -10.49
N TRP A 277 4.03 2.83 -10.55
CA TRP A 277 3.60 4.10 -9.97
C TRP A 277 2.89 5.03 -10.96
N SER A 278 2.70 4.60 -12.21
CA SER A 278 2.13 5.41 -13.29
C SER A 278 0.72 5.96 -13.03
N GLY A 279 -0.05 5.31 -12.17
CA GLY A 279 -1.40 5.77 -11.76
C GLY A 279 -1.41 6.80 -10.62
N VAL A 280 -0.25 7.14 -10.03
CA VAL A 280 -0.16 8.12 -8.94
C VAL A 280 -0.06 9.53 -9.49
N ASP A 281 -0.78 10.44 -8.84
CA ASP A 281 -0.74 11.87 -9.15
C ASP A 281 0.70 12.44 -9.08
N GLN A 282 1.04 13.33 -10.01
CA GLN A 282 2.39 13.86 -10.16
C GLN A 282 2.82 14.75 -8.99
N ASP A 283 1.90 15.44 -8.32
CA ASP A 283 2.23 16.25 -7.15
C ASP A 283 2.64 15.35 -5.97
N LEU A 284 1.96 14.20 -5.81
CA LEU A 284 2.31 13.20 -4.80
C LEU A 284 3.67 12.56 -5.11
N LEU A 285 3.92 12.20 -6.38
CA LEU A 285 5.24 11.73 -6.80
C LEU A 285 6.32 12.79 -6.57
N GLY A 286 6.01 14.06 -6.77
CA GLY A 286 6.89 15.18 -6.46
C GLY A 286 7.32 15.20 -4.99
N VAL A 287 6.41 14.95 -4.05
CA VAL A 287 6.74 14.82 -2.62
C VAL A 287 7.73 13.66 -2.41
N MET A 288 7.40 12.48 -2.95
CA MET A 288 8.24 11.29 -2.80
C MET A 288 9.64 11.48 -3.41
N TYR A 289 9.75 12.05 -4.62
CA TYR A 289 11.02 12.29 -5.28
C TYR A 289 11.87 13.34 -4.57
N ARG A 290 11.27 14.39 -4.02
CA ARG A 290 11.96 15.37 -3.18
C ARG A 290 12.59 14.69 -1.96
N TRP A 291 11.84 13.87 -1.25
CA TRP A 291 12.38 13.17 -0.08
C TRP A 291 13.44 12.12 -0.45
N LEU A 292 13.24 11.35 -1.52
CA LEU A 292 14.24 10.39 -2.01
C LEU A 292 15.53 11.07 -2.51
N THR A 293 15.40 12.29 -3.01
CA THR A 293 16.54 13.14 -3.41
C THR A 293 17.34 13.56 -2.19
N GLU A 294 16.69 14.04 -1.13
CA GLU A 294 17.32 14.33 0.17
C GLU A 294 18.00 13.10 0.73
N GLU A 295 17.31 11.95 0.77
CA GLU A 295 17.87 10.69 1.26
C GLU A 295 19.12 10.25 0.49
N SER A 296 19.12 10.36 -0.84
CA SER A 296 20.27 9.97 -1.67
C SER A 296 21.49 10.86 -1.40
N PHE A 297 21.25 12.14 -1.13
CA PHE A 297 22.30 13.08 -0.76
C PHE A 297 22.86 12.78 0.64
N GLU A 298 22.01 12.58 1.65
CA GLU A 298 22.45 12.23 3.00
C GLU A 298 23.21 10.90 3.03
N LEU A 299 22.73 9.89 2.30
CA LEU A 299 23.40 8.60 2.15
C LEU A 299 24.84 8.77 1.66
N LEU A 300 25.06 9.63 0.66
CA LEU A 300 26.41 9.94 0.18
C LEU A 300 27.25 10.64 1.26
N MET A 301 26.68 11.60 1.99
CA MET A 301 27.40 12.32 3.05
C MET A 301 27.83 11.38 4.18
N GLU A 302 26.94 10.50 4.64
CA GLU A 302 27.24 9.54 5.70
C GLU A 302 28.38 8.59 5.30
N VAL A 303 28.37 8.10 4.06
CA VAL A 303 29.45 7.24 3.54
C VAL A 303 30.78 7.99 3.50
N LEU A 304 30.79 9.23 3.00
CA LEU A 304 32.02 10.02 2.88
C LEU A 304 32.58 10.47 4.23
N ASN A 305 31.72 10.78 5.20
CA ASN A 305 32.12 11.11 6.56
C ASN A 305 32.79 9.93 7.26
N SER A 306 32.43 8.70 6.91
CA SER A 306 33.05 7.49 7.45
C SER A 306 34.47 7.22 6.90
N SER A 307 34.87 7.89 5.81
CA SER A 307 36.13 7.64 5.10
C SER A 307 37.16 8.78 5.20
N ASN A 308 37.10 9.62 6.24
CA ASN A 308 37.89 10.87 6.40
C ASN A 308 37.65 11.90 5.29
N GLN A 309 36.70 12.81 5.53
CA GLN A 309 36.28 13.85 4.60
C GLN A 309 37.41 14.87 4.33
N SER A 310 37.70 15.17 3.06
CA SER A 310 38.56 16.31 2.70
C SER A 310 37.81 17.64 2.89
N ASP A 311 38.52 18.72 3.22
CA ASP A 311 37.89 20.05 3.37
C ASP A 311 37.24 20.54 2.06
N GLN A 312 37.72 20.09 0.90
CA GLN A 312 37.07 20.36 -0.38
C GLN A 312 35.66 19.78 -0.44
N TRP A 313 35.42 18.57 0.09
CA TRP A 313 34.09 17.97 0.04
C TRP A 313 33.08 18.71 0.92
N LYS A 314 33.49 19.24 2.08
CA LYS A 314 32.61 20.08 2.93
C LYS A 314 32.08 21.31 2.17
N ALA A 315 32.92 21.95 1.36
CA ALA A 315 32.51 23.08 0.54
C ALA A 315 31.50 22.67 -0.55
N ARG A 316 31.69 21.50 -1.17
CA ARG A 316 30.78 20.93 -2.18
C ARG A 316 29.44 20.52 -1.58
N GLU A 317 29.46 19.88 -0.43
CA GLU A 317 28.26 19.55 0.34
C GLU A 317 27.45 20.82 0.62
N LYS A 318 28.07 21.84 1.21
CA LYS A 318 27.41 23.11 1.52
C LYS A 318 26.84 23.76 0.25
N PHE A 319 27.53 23.66 -0.88
CA PHE A 319 27.07 24.19 -2.16
C PHE A 319 25.78 23.48 -2.63
N TRP A 320 25.81 22.15 -2.78
CA TRP A 320 24.68 21.38 -3.30
C TRP A 320 23.49 21.32 -2.34
N ARG A 321 23.75 21.27 -1.03
CA ARG A 321 22.72 21.29 0.02
C ARG A 321 21.82 22.52 -0.08
N ARG A 322 22.32 23.67 -0.57
CA ARG A 322 21.49 24.87 -0.83
C ARG A 322 20.48 24.65 -1.96
N TYR A 323 20.89 24.01 -3.06
CA TYR A 323 19.98 23.68 -4.17
C TYR A 323 18.92 22.65 -3.76
N ILE A 324 19.29 21.66 -2.95
CA ILE A 324 18.36 20.66 -2.41
C ILE A 324 17.33 21.35 -1.50
N LYS A 325 17.78 22.15 -0.53
CA LYS A 325 16.89 22.86 0.41
C LYS A 325 15.93 23.84 -0.27
N LYS A 326 16.34 24.45 -1.39
CA LYS A 326 15.47 25.30 -2.22
C LYS A 326 14.56 24.52 -3.18
N GLY A 327 14.64 23.18 -3.19
CA GLY A 327 13.81 22.33 -4.05
C GLY A 327 14.13 22.43 -5.55
N TYR A 328 15.32 22.93 -5.90
CA TYR A 328 15.78 23.10 -7.28
C TYR A 328 16.32 21.80 -7.88
N ILE A 329 16.84 20.90 -7.05
CA ILE A 329 17.19 19.53 -7.47
C ILE A 329 15.92 18.69 -7.34
N LYS A 330 15.36 18.27 -8.47
CA LYS A 330 14.13 17.45 -8.52
C LYS A 330 14.41 15.96 -8.38
N GLU A 331 15.60 15.56 -8.78
CA GLU A 331 16.04 14.17 -8.74
C GLU A 331 17.49 14.11 -8.31
N ALA A 332 17.81 13.21 -7.37
CA ALA A 332 19.16 12.76 -7.11
C ALA A 332 19.26 11.24 -7.04
N TRP A 333 20.41 10.73 -7.47
CA TRP A 333 20.77 9.32 -7.41
C TRP A 333 22.26 9.18 -7.13
N VAL A 334 22.62 8.37 -6.15
CA VAL A 334 24.03 8.08 -5.85
C VAL A 334 24.42 6.73 -6.47
N ALA A 335 25.62 6.68 -7.04
CA ALA A 335 26.28 5.44 -7.41
C ALA A 335 27.62 5.29 -6.68
N PHE A 336 27.79 4.16 -5.99
CA PHE A 336 28.95 3.89 -5.17
C PHE A 336 29.97 2.99 -5.87
N GLY A 337 31.26 3.28 -5.68
CA GLY A 337 32.35 2.35 -5.94
C GLY A 337 32.34 1.17 -4.96
N PRO A 338 33.15 0.12 -5.21
CA PRO A 338 33.12 -1.12 -4.43
C PRO A 338 33.29 -0.95 -2.91
N ASP A 339 34.20 -0.08 -2.44
CA ASP A 339 34.42 0.15 -1.01
C ASP A 339 33.31 0.99 -0.39
N ALA A 340 32.92 2.07 -1.08
CA ALA A 340 31.83 2.93 -0.64
C ALA A 340 30.50 2.16 -0.56
N LYS A 341 30.26 1.22 -1.49
CA LYS A 341 29.12 0.30 -1.46
C LYS A 341 29.14 -0.56 -0.18
N ARG A 342 30.27 -1.20 0.13
CA ARG A 342 30.40 -2.02 1.34
C ARG A 342 30.14 -1.21 2.61
N GLN A 343 30.61 0.04 2.64
CA GLN A 343 30.36 0.97 3.75
C GLN A 343 28.87 1.33 3.84
N ALA A 344 28.23 1.69 2.73
CA ALA A 344 26.79 1.96 2.66
C ALA A 344 25.98 0.75 3.16
N GLU A 345 26.25 -0.46 2.65
CA GLU A 345 25.58 -1.69 3.08
C GLU A 345 25.76 -1.96 4.57
N LYS A 346 26.95 -1.71 5.13
CA LYS A 346 27.22 -1.83 6.56
C LYS A 346 26.42 -0.82 7.38
N LEU A 347 26.36 0.43 6.94
CA LEU A 347 25.61 1.48 7.61
C LEU A 347 24.09 1.19 7.57
N ILE A 348 23.56 0.68 6.45
CA ILE A 348 22.17 0.26 6.29
C ILE A 348 21.88 -0.90 7.25
N LYS A 349 22.74 -1.93 7.26
CA LYS A 349 22.57 -3.12 8.10
C LYS A 349 22.63 -2.83 9.60
N THR A 350 23.45 -1.85 10.00
CA THR A 350 23.59 -1.47 11.42
C THR A 350 22.51 -0.50 11.90
N GLN A 351 21.50 -0.18 11.06
CA GLN A 351 20.46 0.82 11.33
C GLN A 351 21.02 2.20 11.72
N LYS A 352 22.29 2.46 11.39
CA LYS A 352 22.94 3.76 11.64
C LYS A 352 22.66 4.75 10.51
N LEU A 353 22.29 4.25 9.34
CA LEU A 353 21.80 5.06 8.23
C LEU A 353 20.35 5.45 8.45
N ARG A 354 20.08 6.75 8.29
CA ARG A 354 18.72 7.30 8.34
C ARG A 354 17.87 6.90 7.13
N SER A 355 18.51 6.47 6.02
CA SER A 355 17.87 6.04 4.77
C SER A 355 18.35 4.64 4.35
N LYS A 356 17.40 3.76 3.98
CA LYS A 356 17.65 2.50 3.26
C LYS A 356 17.59 2.68 1.74
N GLY A 357 17.84 3.91 1.27
CA GLY A 357 17.64 4.30 -0.11
C GLY A 357 18.39 3.39 -1.09
N SER A 358 17.71 3.03 -2.18
CA SER A 358 18.36 2.34 -3.28
C SER A 358 19.46 3.21 -3.86
N PHE A 359 20.54 2.60 -4.32
CA PHE A 359 21.68 3.26 -4.94
C PHE A 359 22.21 2.44 -6.12
N GLY A 360 22.92 3.09 -7.03
CA GLY A 360 23.63 2.44 -8.12
C GLY A 360 25.02 1.99 -7.71
N VAL A 361 25.65 1.17 -8.55
CA VAL A 361 27.02 0.72 -8.36
C VAL A 361 27.85 1.08 -9.58
N LEU A 362 29.05 1.59 -9.34
CA LEU A 362 30.07 1.78 -10.36
C LEU A 362 30.71 0.43 -10.67
N GLU A 363 30.61 -0.03 -11.92
CA GLU A 363 31.19 -1.31 -12.33
C GLU A 363 32.72 -1.26 -12.31
N GLN A 364 33.34 -2.43 -12.08
CA GLN A 364 34.79 -2.54 -11.92
C GLN A 364 35.51 -2.04 -13.17
N SER A 365 36.13 -0.88 -13.04
CA SER A 365 37.14 -0.28 -13.90
C SER A 365 38.28 0.22 -13.00
N GLN A 366 39.34 0.79 -13.57
CA GLN A 366 40.54 1.32 -12.90
C GLN A 366 40.24 2.51 -11.96
N ILE A 367 39.39 2.31 -10.96
CA ILE A 367 38.86 3.34 -10.07
C ILE A 367 39.13 2.95 -8.64
N GLN A 368 39.62 3.93 -7.87
CA GLN A 368 39.79 3.79 -6.43
C GLN A 368 38.44 3.45 -5.80
N GLY A 369 38.39 2.39 -4.99
CA GLY A 369 37.12 1.80 -4.56
C GLY A 369 36.22 2.72 -3.73
N HIS A 370 36.75 3.83 -3.19
CA HIS A 370 36.00 4.85 -2.45
C HIS A 370 35.34 5.93 -3.34
N HIS A 371 35.58 5.94 -4.65
CA HIS A 371 34.95 6.91 -5.54
C HIS A 371 33.44 6.67 -5.65
N SER A 372 32.69 7.76 -5.66
CA SER A 372 31.24 7.75 -5.82
C SER A 372 30.82 8.88 -6.75
N VAL A 373 29.61 8.77 -7.29
CA VAL A 373 29.01 9.80 -8.13
C VAL A 373 27.63 10.14 -7.60
N LEU A 374 27.37 11.43 -7.45
CA LEU A 374 26.03 11.96 -7.27
C LEU A 374 25.51 12.46 -8.62
N PHE A 375 24.48 11.81 -9.13
CA PHE A 375 23.71 12.30 -10.26
C PHE A 375 22.59 13.21 -9.76
N MET A 376 22.39 14.34 -10.41
CA MET A 376 21.32 15.29 -10.08
C MET A 376 20.62 15.78 -11.35
N ARG A 377 19.35 16.18 -11.21
CA ARG A 377 18.65 16.97 -12.24
C ARG A 377 18.20 18.32 -11.70
N ILE A 378 18.60 19.38 -12.39
CA ILE A 378 18.18 20.76 -12.16
C ILE A 378 17.63 21.32 -13.47
N GLY A 379 16.32 21.51 -13.56
CA GLY A 379 15.67 21.87 -14.83
C GLY A 379 16.05 20.91 -15.95
N ASP A 380 16.59 21.45 -17.04
CA ASP A 380 17.05 20.69 -18.21
C ASP A 380 18.50 20.19 -18.12
N LEU A 381 19.17 20.37 -16.97
CA LEU A 381 20.52 19.90 -16.73
C LEU A 381 20.53 18.56 -15.99
N THR A 382 21.24 17.59 -16.56
CA THR A 382 21.73 16.42 -15.85
C THR A 382 23.16 16.71 -15.38
N ILE A 383 23.45 16.42 -14.10
CA ILE A 383 24.72 16.72 -13.47
C ILE A 383 25.32 15.42 -12.93
N SER A 384 26.63 15.21 -13.11
CA SER A 384 27.37 14.17 -12.40
C SER A 384 28.48 14.81 -11.56
N GLU A 385 28.31 14.79 -10.24
CA GLU A 385 29.28 15.26 -9.26
C GLU A 385 30.07 14.07 -8.72
N TRP A 386 31.36 14.01 -9.05
CA TRP A 386 32.25 12.97 -8.56
C TRP A 386 32.87 13.35 -7.22
N THR A 387 32.95 12.40 -6.31
CA THR A 387 33.64 12.59 -5.02
C THR A 387 35.17 12.60 -5.17
N HIS A 388 35.88 12.89 -4.07
CA HIS A 388 37.35 13.02 -4.03
C HIS A 388 37.86 14.08 -5.01
N ASP A 389 38.93 13.79 -5.76
CA ASP A 389 39.50 14.70 -6.77
C ASP A 389 38.71 14.72 -8.09
N GLY A 390 37.46 14.21 -8.05
CA GLY A 390 36.55 14.19 -9.17
C GLY A 390 36.02 15.55 -9.57
N LYS A 391 35.75 15.71 -10.87
CA LYS A 391 35.14 16.90 -11.49
C LYS A 391 33.62 16.82 -11.46
N VAL A 392 32.96 17.98 -11.48
CA VAL A 392 31.54 18.08 -11.82
C VAL A 392 31.37 18.19 -13.34
N ARG A 393 30.36 17.52 -13.89
CA ARG A 393 30.00 17.58 -15.31
C ARG A 393 28.53 17.88 -15.48
N PHE A 394 28.21 18.63 -16.52
CA PHE A 394 26.85 19.05 -16.87
C PHE A 394 26.52 18.61 -18.29
N TYR A 395 25.30 18.13 -18.44
CA TYR A 395 24.75 17.67 -19.70
C TYR A 395 23.39 18.32 -19.91
N ARG A 396 23.19 18.97 -21.06
CA ARG A 396 21.90 19.54 -21.45
C ARG A 396 20.93 18.44 -21.86
N SER A 397 19.63 18.74 -21.85
CA SER A 397 18.58 17.77 -22.16
C SER A 397 18.74 17.07 -23.51
N ARG A 398 19.29 17.76 -24.53
CA ARG A 398 19.55 17.23 -25.88
C ARG A 398 20.85 16.44 -26.02
N ASN A 399 21.70 16.40 -24.99
CA ASN A 399 22.94 15.65 -25.02
C ASN A 399 22.65 14.15 -24.87
N ASN A 400 22.98 13.36 -25.89
CA ASN A 400 22.73 11.92 -25.92
C ASN A 400 23.70 11.11 -25.04
N ASP A 401 24.84 11.69 -24.67
CA ASP A 401 25.82 11.08 -23.77
C ASP A 401 25.51 11.34 -22.28
N LYS A 402 24.43 12.07 -21.98
CA LYS A 402 24.05 12.35 -20.58
C LYS A 402 23.79 11.05 -19.81
N PRO A 403 24.25 10.94 -18.55
CA PRO A 403 24.00 9.75 -17.75
C PRO A 403 22.50 9.64 -17.45
N VAL A 404 21.95 8.44 -17.64
CA VAL A 404 20.58 8.13 -17.26
C VAL A 404 20.55 7.83 -15.76
N LEU A 405 19.76 8.60 -15.00
CA LEU A 405 19.59 8.41 -13.56
C LEU A 405 18.94 7.05 -13.26
N TYR A 406 19.04 6.61 -12.00
CA TYR A 406 18.37 5.42 -11.45
C TYR A 406 18.79 4.08 -12.03
N ARG A 407 19.87 4.02 -12.82
CA ARG A 407 20.47 2.73 -13.16
C ARG A 407 21.09 2.09 -11.92
N LEU A 408 20.95 0.77 -11.83
CA LEU A 408 21.59 -0.03 -10.78
C LEU A 408 23.09 -0.18 -11.02
N ARG A 409 23.53 -0.06 -12.27
CA ARG A 409 24.90 -0.27 -12.71
C ARG A 409 25.31 0.84 -13.66
N TYR A 410 26.52 1.33 -13.49
CA TYR A 410 27.11 2.40 -14.27
C TYR A 410 28.52 2.02 -14.68
N ASP A 411 28.82 2.17 -15.97
CA ASP A 411 30.20 2.14 -16.46
C ASP A 411 30.87 3.49 -16.13
N PRO A 412 31.88 3.49 -15.27
CA PRO A 412 32.54 4.72 -14.87
C PRO A 412 33.32 5.41 -15.98
N ASP A 413 33.85 4.64 -16.94
CA ASP A 413 34.65 5.17 -18.04
C ASP A 413 33.77 5.98 -18.99
N LEU A 414 32.48 5.65 -19.09
CA LEU A 414 31.53 6.46 -19.86
C LEU A 414 31.24 7.80 -19.21
N ILE A 415 31.24 7.85 -17.86
CA ILE A 415 30.76 9.00 -17.06
C ILE A 415 31.89 9.99 -16.75
N LYS A 416 33.15 9.55 -16.77
CA LYS A 416 34.33 10.42 -16.56
C LYS A 416 34.77 11.20 -17.80
N ARG A 417 34.12 11.02 -18.96
CA ARG A 417 34.54 11.64 -20.23
C ARG A 417 34.18 13.11 -20.28
N ASP A 418 35.16 13.98 -20.04
CA ASP A 418 34.99 15.43 -20.13
C ASP A 418 34.56 15.89 -21.53
N ARG A 419 35.07 15.25 -22.58
CA ARG A 419 34.80 15.60 -23.98
C ARG A 419 33.34 15.47 -24.42
N VAL A 420 32.53 14.72 -23.68
CA VAL A 420 31.10 14.52 -24.01
C VAL A 420 30.17 15.38 -23.14
N ALA A 421 30.71 16.05 -22.12
CA ALA A 421 29.94 16.95 -21.27
C ALA A 421 29.82 18.31 -21.96
N ASP A 422 28.66 18.97 -21.81
CA ASP A 422 28.46 20.33 -22.31
C ASP A 422 29.25 21.36 -21.50
N HIS A 423 29.50 21.05 -20.22
CA HIS A 423 30.37 21.82 -19.33
C HIS A 423 30.97 20.90 -18.26
N PHE A 424 32.19 21.19 -17.81
CA PHE A 424 32.79 20.49 -16.69
C PHE A 424 33.70 21.42 -15.89
N LYS A 425 33.82 21.17 -14.59
CA LYS A 425 34.62 22.02 -13.69
C LYS A 425 35.36 21.18 -12.65
N VAL A 426 36.62 21.53 -12.42
CA VAL A 426 37.42 21.06 -11.27
C VAL A 426 37.12 21.98 -10.09
N HIS A 427 37.01 21.44 -8.88
CA HIS A 427 36.69 22.19 -7.66
C HIS A 427 37.88 22.96 -7.07
N LEU A 428 38.52 23.78 -7.89
CA LEU A 428 39.63 24.66 -7.52
C LEU A 428 39.28 26.13 -7.78
N GLY A 429 39.83 27.04 -6.97
CA GLY A 429 39.61 28.48 -7.10
C GLY A 429 38.12 28.87 -7.01
N TYR A 430 37.66 29.71 -7.93
CA TYR A 430 36.29 30.25 -7.98
C TYR A 430 35.26 29.28 -8.59
N TRP A 431 35.40 27.97 -8.35
CA TRP A 431 34.56 26.95 -8.97
C TRP A 431 33.06 27.10 -8.63
N GLN A 432 32.71 27.56 -7.42
CA GLN A 432 31.30 27.75 -7.05
C GLN A 432 30.62 28.80 -7.94
N ALA A 433 31.30 29.92 -8.21
CA ALA A 433 30.76 31.02 -9.01
C ALA A 433 30.58 30.59 -10.48
N ASP A 434 31.53 29.81 -11.00
CA ASP A 434 31.47 29.24 -12.35
C ASP A 434 30.28 28.28 -12.50
N VAL A 435 30.15 27.32 -11.58
CA VAL A 435 29.05 26.35 -11.57
C VAL A 435 27.70 27.06 -11.39
N GLU A 436 27.62 28.04 -10.49
CA GLU A 436 26.40 28.82 -10.28
C GLU A 436 26.02 29.65 -11.51
N SER A 437 26.99 30.28 -12.18
CA SER A 437 26.72 30.98 -13.44
C SER A 437 26.22 30.00 -14.49
N TYR A 438 26.89 28.87 -14.68
CA TYR A 438 26.47 27.89 -15.69
C TYR A 438 25.06 27.37 -15.45
N ILE A 439 24.71 27.02 -14.20
CA ILE A 439 23.34 26.60 -13.85
C ILE A 439 22.36 27.73 -14.15
N ARG A 440 22.65 28.96 -13.74
CA ARG A 440 21.79 30.12 -13.96
C ARG A 440 21.57 30.40 -15.45
N ASP A 441 22.63 30.36 -16.25
CA ASP A 441 22.58 30.74 -17.66
C ASP A 441 21.74 29.75 -18.48
N ILE A 442 21.68 28.47 -18.05
CA ILE A 442 20.88 27.43 -18.71
C ILE A 442 19.46 27.32 -18.14
N THR A 443 19.31 27.43 -16.81
CA THR A 443 18.04 27.10 -16.13
C THR A 443 17.28 28.32 -15.63
N GLY A 444 17.90 29.50 -15.61
CA GLY A 444 17.38 30.72 -14.99
C GLY A 444 17.37 30.69 -13.45
N ILE A 445 17.74 29.57 -12.82
CA ILE A 445 17.69 29.40 -11.37
C ILE A 445 18.79 30.23 -10.68
N ARG A 446 18.41 30.91 -9.59
CA ARG A 446 19.32 31.70 -8.76
C ARG A 446 19.25 31.24 -7.30
N LEU A 447 20.41 31.13 -6.67
CA LEU A 447 20.53 30.80 -5.25
C LEU A 447 20.32 31.99 -4.30
N SER A 448 20.09 33.21 -4.82
CA SER A 448 19.86 34.45 -4.06
C SER A 448 18.93 34.28 -2.88
#